data_AF-A0A9D9L1G1-F1
#
_entry.id   AF-A0A9D9L1G1-F1
#
_cell.length_a   1.000
_cell.length_b   1.000
_cell.length_c   1.000
_cell.angle_alpha   90.00
_cell.angle_beta   90.00
_cell.angle_gamma   90.00
#
_symmetry.space_group_name_H-M   'P 1'
#
loop_
_entity.id
_entity.type
_entity.pdbx_description
1 polymer ?
#
loop_
_entity_poly.entity_id
_entity_poly.type
_entity_poly.pdbx_seq_one_letter_code
_entity_poly.pdbx_strand_id
1 'polypeptide(L)'
;MMRYLEYDFLNDHGLQHFDNWVAVFGDQKTDWELKPAGNGFKERTRIANYTGLPELMSMFKQVADIRTADTLTLDVPECDYQVVQVEATPFQQELVQELADRADAINAGNVDPTIDNMLKITSDGRKLGLDPRLIDPSFEDNPDT
;
A
#
# COMPACT_ATOMS: atom_id res chain seq x y z
N MET A 1 5.57 12.78 -12.53
CA MET A 1 5.67 14.20 -12.12
C MET A 1 6.92 14.86 -12.70
N MET A 2 8.12 14.28 -12.55
CA MET A 2 9.36 14.82 -13.14
C MET A 2 9.29 15.01 -14.67
N ARG A 3 8.71 14.05 -15.42
CA ARG A 3 8.48 14.22 -16.87
C ARG A 3 7.69 15.49 -17.23
N TYR A 4 6.79 15.95 -16.36
CA TYR A 4 5.99 17.14 -16.60
C TYR A 4 6.72 18.43 -16.21
N LEU A 5 7.51 18.41 -15.13
CA LEU A 5 8.16 19.60 -14.57
C LEU A 5 9.58 19.84 -15.10
N GLU A 6 10.28 18.78 -15.54
CA GLU A 6 11.72 18.79 -15.90
C GLU A 6 11.97 18.09 -17.24
N TYR A 7 11.03 18.20 -18.19
CA TYR A 7 11.10 17.45 -19.45
C TYR A 7 12.41 17.65 -20.20
N ASP A 8 12.84 18.90 -20.40
CA ASP A 8 14.05 19.24 -21.15
C ASP A 8 15.31 18.66 -20.48
N PHE A 9 15.40 18.79 -19.15
CA PHE A 9 16.51 18.22 -18.37
C PHE A 9 16.58 16.70 -18.50
N LEU A 10 15.43 16.01 -18.40
CA LEU A 10 15.37 14.56 -18.57
C LEU A 10 15.72 14.13 -19.98
N ASN A 11 15.32 14.89 -21.00
CA ASN A 11 15.65 14.61 -22.39
C ASN A 11 17.15 14.74 -22.66
N ASP A 12 17.79 15.78 -22.13
CA ASP A 12 19.23 16.01 -22.27
C ASP A 12 20.08 14.92 -21.60
N HIS A 13 19.55 14.29 -20.55
CA HIS A 13 20.21 13.19 -19.83
C HIS A 13 19.75 11.79 -20.29
N GLY A 14 18.87 11.68 -21.30
CA GLY A 14 18.37 10.40 -21.81
C GLY A 14 17.39 9.66 -20.90
N LEU A 15 16.81 10.36 -19.92
CA LEU A 15 15.92 9.84 -18.87
C LEU A 15 14.43 10.14 -19.14
N GLN A 16 14.07 10.55 -20.36
CA GLN A 16 12.70 10.92 -20.71
C GLN A 16 11.71 9.74 -20.61
N HIS A 17 12.20 8.51 -20.86
CA HIS A 17 11.41 7.29 -20.74
C HIS A 17 11.50 6.70 -19.34
N PHE A 18 10.38 6.14 -18.85
CA PHE A 18 10.32 5.54 -17.53
C PHE A 18 11.29 4.36 -17.40
N ASP A 19 11.41 3.54 -18.45
CA ASP A 19 12.31 2.38 -18.46
C ASP A 19 13.79 2.80 -18.31
N ASN A 20 14.20 3.88 -18.99
CA ASN A 20 15.54 4.44 -18.84
C ASN A 20 15.77 4.97 -17.42
N TRP A 21 14.77 5.64 -16.86
CA TRP A 21 14.83 6.14 -15.49
C TRP A 21 14.91 5.01 -14.46
N VAL A 22 14.10 3.95 -14.60
CA VAL A 22 14.14 2.77 -13.73
C VAL A 22 15.44 2.00 -13.88
N ALA A 23 16.03 1.93 -15.08
CA ALA A 23 17.31 1.27 -15.27
C ALA A 23 18.47 1.99 -14.53
N VAL A 24 18.37 3.31 -14.35
CA VAL A 24 19.40 4.12 -13.68
C VAL A 24 19.20 4.19 -12.17
N PHE A 25 17.95 4.40 -11.73
CA PHE A 25 17.64 4.65 -10.33
C PHE A 25 16.86 3.52 -9.65
N GLY A 26 16.26 2.61 -10.38
CA GLY A 26 15.40 1.56 -9.82
C GLY A 26 16.17 0.27 -9.56
N ASP A 27 16.19 -0.17 -8.31
CA ASP A 27 16.66 -1.49 -7.93
C ASP A 27 15.46 -2.44 -7.77
N GLN A 28 15.42 -3.45 -8.63
CA GLN A 28 14.35 -4.44 -8.63
C GLN A 28 14.72 -5.56 -7.67
N LYS A 29 13.88 -5.76 -6.65
CA LYS A 29 13.99 -6.90 -5.74
C LYS A 29 12.82 -7.82 -5.97
N THR A 30 13.13 -9.10 -6.15
CA THR A 30 12.16 -10.17 -6.09
C THR A 30 12.06 -10.63 -4.64
N ASP A 31 10.87 -10.51 -4.06
CA ASP A 31 10.63 -10.87 -2.67
C ASP A 31 9.34 -11.68 -2.53
N TRP A 32 9.25 -12.44 -1.44
CA TRP A 32 8.05 -13.21 -1.11
C TRP A 32 7.09 -12.32 -0.32
N GLU A 33 5.97 -11.95 -0.95
CA GLU A 33 4.93 -11.15 -0.31
C GLU A 33 3.79 -12.05 0.17
N LEU A 34 3.21 -11.72 1.34
CA LEU A 34 2.00 -12.40 1.80
C LEU A 34 0.87 -12.09 0.81
N LYS A 35 0.14 -13.13 0.39
CA LYS A 35 -1.06 -12.97 -0.43
C LYS A 35 -2.06 -12.08 0.32
N PRO A 36 -2.87 -11.28 -0.41
CA PRO A 36 -3.89 -10.44 0.22
C PRO A 36 -4.90 -11.20 1.10
N ALA A 37 -5.07 -12.50 0.86
CA ALA A 37 -5.93 -13.41 1.63
C ALA A 37 -5.28 -13.95 2.92
N GLY A 38 -4.00 -13.66 3.19
CA GLY A 38 -3.27 -14.14 4.37
C GLY A 38 -2.86 -15.62 4.36
N ASN A 39 -3.32 -16.41 3.37
CA ASN A 39 -3.17 -17.87 3.33
C ASN A 39 -1.94 -18.39 2.58
N GLY A 40 -0.96 -17.54 2.25
CA GLY A 40 0.29 -18.00 1.62
C GLY A 40 1.16 -16.87 1.10
N PHE A 41 2.28 -17.22 0.46
CA PHE A 41 3.22 -16.27 -0.13
C PHE A 41 3.15 -16.30 -1.66
N LYS A 42 3.37 -15.16 -2.29
CA LYS A 42 3.54 -15.02 -3.74
C LYS A 42 4.80 -14.22 -4.00
N GLU A 43 5.66 -14.78 -4.83
CA GLU A 43 6.84 -14.08 -5.33
C GLU A 43 6.40 -12.91 -6.23
N ARG A 44 6.88 -11.71 -5.91
CA ARG A 44 6.61 -10.48 -6.66
C ARG A 44 7.92 -9.74 -6.88
N THR A 45 8.21 -9.41 -8.13
CA THR A 45 9.28 -8.47 -8.48
C THR A 45 8.73 -7.06 -8.42
N ARG A 46 9.32 -6.23 -7.57
CA ARG A 46 8.97 -4.81 -7.41
C ARG A 46 10.23 -3.96 -7.43
N ILE A 47 10.07 -2.69 -7.79
CA ILE A 47 11.08 -1.67 -7.53
C ILE A 47 11.07 -1.47 -6.02
N ALA A 48 12.06 -2.04 -5.33
CA ALA A 48 12.09 -2.10 -3.88
C ALA A 48 12.99 -1.02 -3.29
N ASN A 49 14.09 -0.70 -3.98
CA ASN A 49 15.02 0.34 -3.56
C ASN A 49 15.32 1.26 -4.73
N TYR A 50 15.94 2.38 -4.39
CA TYR A 50 16.48 3.31 -5.37
C TYR A 50 17.99 3.44 -5.20
N THR A 51 18.72 3.35 -6.31
CA THR A 51 20.15 3.64 -6.41
C THR A 51 20.35 5.11 -6.77
N GLY A 52 21.50 5.69 -6.41
CA GLY A 52 21.80 7.09 -6.77
C GLY A 52 20.82 8.11 -6.18
N LEU A 53 20.35 7.88 -4.94
CA LEU A 53 19.43 8.78 -4.25
C LEU A 53 19.92 10.23 -4.16
N PRO A 54 21.22 10.53 -3.88
CA PRO A 54 21.71 11.91 -3.86
C PRO A 54 21.54 12.62 -5.22
N GLU A 55 21.80 11.92 -6.31
CA GLU A 55 21.67 12.43 -7.68
C GLU A 55 20.20 12.62 -8.05
N LEU A 56 19.34 11.65 -7.73
CA LEU A 56 17.90 11.75 -7.94
C LEU A 56 17.29 12.92 -7.15
N MET A 57 17.70 13.07 -5.89
CA MET A 57 17.26 14.18 -5.04
C MET A 57 17.77 15.53 -5.56
N SER A 58 19.00 15.59 -6.07
CA SER A 58 19.55 16.82 -6.65
C SER A 58 18.83 17.22 -7.93
N MET A 59 18.45 16.24 -8.77
CA MET A 59 17.60 16.46 -9.94
C MET A 59 16.26 17.02 -9.50
N PHE A 60 15.52 16.32 -8.62
CA PHE A 60 14.19 16.75 -8.19
C PHE A 60 14.17 18.11 -7.45
N LYS A 61 15.26 18.47 -6.77
CA LYS A 61 15.40 19.78 -6.10
C LYS A 61 15.54 20.97 -7.07
N GLN A 62 15.72 20.73 -8.38
CA GLN A 62 15.72 21.83 -9.36
C GLN A 62 14.32 22.43 -9.53
N VAL A 63 13.26 21.64 -9.36
CA VAL A 63 11.87 22.10 -9.48
C VAL A 63 11.07 22.08 -8.18
N ALA A 64 11.59 21.48 -7.10
CA ALA A 64 10.90 21.38 -5.83
C ALA A 64 11.79 21.76 -4.64
N ASP A 65 11.31 22.69 -3.80
CA ASP A 65 11.86 22.88 -2.45
C ASP A 65 11.07 22.01 -1.48
N ILE A 66 11.75 21.12 -0.78
CA ILE A 66 11.14 20.21 0.21
C ILE A 66 11.61 20.63 1.59
N ARG A 67 10.66 21.06 2.43
CA ARG A 67 10.87 21.31 3.85
C ARG A 67 10.08 20.28 4.65
N THR A 68 10.79 19.42 5.38
CA THR A 68 10.19 18.49 6.34
C THR A 68 10.00 19.19 7.68
N ALA A 69 9.17 18.62 8.55
CA ALA A 69 8.98 19.12 9.92
C ALA A 69 10.33 19.29 10.65
N ASP A 70 11.27 18.37 10.44
CA ASP A 70 12.61 18.41 11.05
C ASP A 70 13.49 19.56 10.52
N THR A 71 13.23 20.04 9.29
CA THR A 71 13.95 21.19 8.69
C THR A 71 13.36 22.54 9.10
N LEU A 72 12.26 22.53 9.85
CA LEU A 72 11.56 23.72 10.31
C LEU A 72 11.68 23.82 11.83
N THR A 73 12.06 24.99 12.34
CA THR A 73 12.07 25.24 13.79
C THR A 73 10.70 25.76 14.20
N LEU A 74 9.72 24.86 14.24
CA LEU A 74 8.36 25.16 14.69
C LEU A 74 8.17 24.65 16.11
N ASP A 75 7.49 25.45 16.94
CA ASP A 75 7.05 25.04 18.26
C ASP A 75 5.83 24.14 18.12
N VAL A 76 6.08 22.84 17.93
CA VAL A 76 5.05 21.80 17.80
C VAL A 76 5.09 20.87 19.02
N PRO A 77 3.93 20.45 19.56
CA PRO A 77 3.91 19.55 20.70
C PRO A 77 4.45 18.16 20.35
N GLU A 78 5.06 17.49 21.32
CA GLU A 78 5.47 16.09 21.18
C GLU A 78 4.23 15.19 21.02
N CYS A 79 4.26 14.33 20.00
CA CYS A 79 3.19 13.38 19.74
C CYS A 79 3.53 12.02 20.35
N ASP A 80 2.73 11.59 21.33
CA ASP A 80 2.81 10.25 21.90
C ASP A 80 1.96 9.27 21.07
N TYR A 81 2.60 8.30 20.43
CA TYR A 81 1.94 7.28 19.63
C TYR A 81 1.86 5.98 20.42
N GLN A 82 0.62 5.58 20.75
CA GLN A 82 0.36 4.33 21.45
C GLN A 82 -0.29 3.34 20.48
N VAL A 83 0.40 2.25 20.18
CA VAL A 83 -0.13 1.14 19.38
C VAL A 83 -0.72 0.10 20.31
N VAL A 84 -2.04 -0.05 20.30
CA VAL A 84 -2.76 -1.06 21.08
C VAL A 84 -3.12 -2.22 20.15
N GLN A 85 -2.60 -3.41 20.47
CA GLN A 85 -2.97 -4.64 19.78
C GLN A 85 -4.21 -5.22 20.45
N VAL A 86 -5.25 -5.49 19.65
CA VAL A 86 -6.49 -6.11 20.10
C VAL A 86 -6.61 -7.47 19.43
N GLU A 87 -6.95 -8.49 20.21
CA GLU A 87 -7.17 -9.85 19.70
C GLU A 87 -8.51 -9.91 18.95
N ALA A 88 -8.51 -10.56 17.78
CA ALA A 88 -9.73 -10.73 17.00
C ALA A 88 -10.67 -11.74 17.68
N THR A 89 -11.97 -11.42 17.71
CA THR A 89 -12.99 -12.35 18.21
C THR A 89 -13.08 -13.61 17.32
N PRO A 90 -13.56 -14.74 17.86
CA PRO A 90 -13.80 -15.93 17.03
C PRO A 90 -14.68 -15.65 15.81
N PHE A 91 -15.71 -14.81 15.96
CA PHE A 91 -16.58 -14.40 14.85
C PHE A 91 -15.83 -13.59 13.77
N GLN A 92 -14.96 -12.67 14.18
CA GLN A 92 -14.10 -11.95 13.22
C GLN A 92 -13.12 -12.91 12.52
N GLN A 93 -12.58 -13.92 13.21
CA GLN A 93 -11.70 -14.91 12.59
C GLN A 93 -12.43 -15.73 11.51
N GLU A 94 -13.68 -16.13 11.77
CA GLU A 94 -14.53 -16.83 10.79
C GLU A 94 -14.80 -15.95 9.56
N LEU A 95 -15.17 -14.69 9.76
CA LEU A 95 -15.41 -13.75 8.67
C LEU A 95 -14.13 -13.46 7.86
N VAL A 96 -12.96 -13.40 8.50
CA VAL A 96 -11.67 -13.28 7.80
C VAL A 96 -11.42 -14.50 6.91
N GLN A 97 -11.77 -15.70 7.38
CA GLN A 97 -11.62 -16.92 6.58
C GLN A 97 -12.54 -16.90 5.35
N GLU A 98 -13.78 -16.42 5.47
CA GLU A 98 -14.69 -16.25 4.34
C GLU A 98 -14.13 -15.26 3.30
N LEU A 99 -13.54 -14.14 3.75
CA LEU A 99 -12.88 -13.18 2.87
C LEU A 99 -11.68 -13.81 2.14
N ALA A 100 -10.94 -14.71 2.78
CA ALA A 100 -9.86 -15.45 2.15
C ALA A 100 -10.37 -16.37 1.03
N ASP A 101 -11.46 -17.10 1.28
CA ASP A 101 -12.08 -17.99 0.29
C ASP A 101 -12.61 -17.20 -0.93
N ARG A 102 -13.23 -16.03 -0.69
CA ARG A 102 -13.66 -15.10 -1.75
C ARG A 102 -12.48 -14.62 -2.59
N ALA A 103 -11.35 -14.29 -1.94
CA ALA A 103 -10.14 -13.83 -2.63
C ALA A 103 -9.54 -14.94 -3.52
N ASP A 104 -9.55 -16.18 -3.05
CA ASP A 104 -9.09 -17.33 -3.84
C ASP A 104 -10.00 -17.59 -5.04
N ALA A 105 -11.32 -17.47 -4.89
CA ALA A 105 -12.27 -17.61 -6.00
C ALA A 105 -12.07 -16.54 -7.10
N ILE A 106 -11.79 -15.29 -6.71
CA ILE A 106 -11.46 -14.21 -7.65
C ILE A 106 -10.14 -14.49 -8.36
N ASN A 107 -9.11 -14.93 -7.63
CA ASN A 107 -7.81 -15.26 -8.21
C ASN A 107 -7.87 -16.46 -9.18
N ALA A 108 -8.79 -17.41 -8.93
CA ALA A 108 -9.06 -18.52 -9.82
C ALA A 108 -9.85 -18.11 -11.09
N GLY A 109 -10.35 -16.87 -11.15
CA GLY A 109 -11.18 -16.40 -12.27
C GLY A 109 -12.62 -16.94 -12.24
N ASN A 110 -13.07 -17.46 -11.10
CA ASN A 110 -14.41 -18.05 -10.94
C ASN A 110 -15.51 -17.00 -10.70
N VAL A 111 -15.15 -15.73 -10.52
CA VAL A 111 -16.07 -14.64 -10.18
C VAL A 111 -15.85 -13.46 -11.11
N ASP A 112 -16.95 -12.88 -11.62
CA ASP A 112 -16.90 -11.67 -12.42
C ASP A 112 -16.46 -10.47 -11.54
N PRO A 113 -15.43 -9.70 -11.95
CA PRO A 113 -14.93 -8.55 -11.19
C PRO A 113 -15.98 -7.46 -10.85
N THR A 114 -17.09 -7.41 -11.60
CA THR A 114 -18.20 -6.49 -11.35
C THR A 114 -19.08 -6.94 -10.17
N ILE A 115 -19.09 -8.24 -9.85
CA ILE A 115 -19.84 -8.82 -8.74
C ILE A 115 -18.98 -8.78 -7.45
N ASP A 116 -17.75 -9.25 -7.56
CA ASP A 116 -16.78 -9.24 -6.47
C ASP A 116 -15.35 -9.09 -6.97
N ASN A 117 -14.52 -8.37 -6.22
CA ASN A 117 -13.13 -8.10 -6.58
C ASN A 117 -12.27 -7.81 -5.34
N MET A 118 -10.95 -7.80 -5.54
CA MET A 118 -10.00 -7.59 -4.45
C MET A 118 -10.19 -6.25 -3.72
N LEU A 119 -10.65 -5.19 -4.39
CA LEU A 119 -10.89 -3.89 -3.75
C LEU A 119 -12.06 -3.98 -2.77
N LYS A 120 -13.14 -4.67 -3.17
CA LYS A 120 -14.30 -4.92 -2.30
C LYS A 120 -13.91 -5.75 -1.09
N ILE A 121 -13.17 -6.85 -1.27
CA ILE A 121 -12.67 -7.70 -0.17
C ILE A 121 -11.79 -6.91 0.80
N THR A 122 -10.86 -6.09 0.30
CA THR A 122 -9.97 -5.31 1.18
C THR A 122 -10.74 -4.20 1.90
N SER A 123 -11.84 -3.72 1.32
CA SER A 123 -12.77 -2.82 2.01
C SER A 123 -13.56 -3.55 3.10
N ASP A 124 -14.05 -4.76 2.83
CA ASP A 124 -14.78 -5.57 3.80
C ASP A 124 -13.87 -5.97 4.97
N GLY A 125 -12.62 -6.38 4.71
CA GLY A 125 -11.65 -6.66 5.77
C GLY A 125 -11.36 -5.45 6.69
N ARG A 126 -11.31 -4.23 6.12
CA ARG A 126 -11.17 -3.00 6.92
C ARG A 126 -12.40 -2.70 7.76
N LYS A 127 -13.60 -2.96 7.23
CA LYS A 127 -14.85 -2.82 7.98
C LYS A 127 -14.90 -3.83 9.13
N LEU A 128 -14.54 -5.09 8.87
CA LEU A 128 -14.51 -6.16 9.85
C LEU A 128 -13.59 -5.87 11.04
N GLY A 129 -12.42 -5.26 10.77
CA GLY A 129 -11.48 -4.85 11.81
C GLY A 129 -11.97 -3.69 12.69
N LEU A 130 -12.99 -2.94 12.25
CA LEU A 130 -13.67 -1.93 13.05
C LEU A 130 -14.90 -2.51 13.74
N ASP A 131 -15.84 -3.04 12.96
CA ASP A 131 -17.09 -3.63 13.42
C ASP A 131 -17.70 -4.50 12.29
N PRO A 132 -17.99 -5.80 12.54
CA PRO A 132 -18.66 -6.67 11.57
C PRO A 132 -19.97 -6.08 11.01
N ARG A 133 -20.71 -5.28 11.78
CA ARG A 133 -22.01 -4.70 11.39
C ARG A 133 -21.92 -3.72 10.22
N LEU A 134 -20.71 -3.23 9.92
CA LEU A 134 -20.45 -2.39 8.74
C LEU A 134 -20.48 -3.20 7.43
N ILE A 135 -20.38 -4.52 7.50
CA ILE A 135 -20.58 -5.44 6.38
C ILE A 135 -22.06 -5.82 6.30
N ASP A 136 -22.63 -6.29 7.42
CA ASP A 136 -24.03 -6.68 7.52
C ASP A 136 -24.65 -6.16 8.83
N PRO A 137 -25.64 -5.24 8.77
CA PRO A 137 -26.30 -4.72 9.96
C PRO A 137 -27.04 -5.74 10.83
N SER A 138 -27.25 -6.97 10.34
CA SER A 138 -27.93 -8.04 11.08
C SER A 138 -27.05 -8.78 12.09
N PHE A 139 -25.73 -8.55 12.07
CA PHE A 139 -24.81 -9.17 13.02
C PHE A 139 -25.02 -8.67 14.45
N GLU A 140 -24.81 -9.57 15.42
CA GLU A 140 -24.97 -9.27 16.84
C GLU A 140 -23.90 -8.27 17.32
N ASP A 141 -24.31 -7.36 18.21
CA ASP A 141 -23.40 -6.46 18.91
C ASP A 141 -22.72 -7.24 20.03
N ASN A 142 -21.39 -7.35 20.00
CA ASN A 142 -20.64 -7.97 21.08
C ASN A 142 -20.13 -6.85 22.02
N PRO A 143 -20.68 -6.71 23.23
CA PRO A 143 -20.32 -5.62 24.14
C PRO A 143 -18.92 -5.74 24.75
N ASP A 144 -18.24 -6.87 24.53
CA ASP A 144 -16.88 -7.14 25.03
C ASP A 144 -15.78 -6.82 23.99
N THR A 145 -16.14 -6.24 22.84
CA THR A 145 -15.25 -5.67 21.81
C THR A 145 -15.42 -4.16 21.68
#